data_AF-A0A2S7JRI8-F1
#
_entry.id   AF-A0A2S7JRI8-F1
#
_cell.length_a   1.000
_cell.length_b   1.000
_cell.length_c   1.000
_cell.angle_alpha   90.00
_cell.angle_beta   90.00
_cell.angle_gamma   90.00
#
_symmetry.space_group_name_H-M   'P 1'
#
loop_
_entity.id
_entity.type
_entity.pdbx_description
1 polymer ?
#
loop_
_entity_poly.entity_id
_entity_poly.type
_entity_poly.pdbx_seq_one_letter_code
_entity_poly.pdbx_strand_id
1 'polypeptide(L)'
;MSRHLFSVDATEDLERLVDFLTLSQPEDAITTVDLIVDAIQILSQHPLIGRPIEQGLRELVISRGKTGYLALYQYDEATDLLVVLAIRHQRERGYH
;
A
#
# COMPACT_ATOMS: atom_id res chain seq x y z
N MET A 1 0.66 18.32 -1.41
CA MET A 1 -0.01 17.06 -1.03
C MET A 1 -0.81 16.64 -2.23
N SER A 2 -0.42 15.54 -2.87
CA SER A 2 -1.12 14.97 -4.01
C SER A 2 -2.48 14.41 -3.57
N ARG A 3 -3.46 14.47 -4.47
CA ARG A 3 -4.73 13.77 -4.25
C ARG A 3 -4.46 12.27 -4.39
N HIS A 4 -5.00 11.45 -3.49
CA HIS A 4 -4.93 9.99 -3.62
C HIS A 4 -6.31 9.37 -3.79
N LEU A 5 -6.36 8.30 -4.57
CA LEU A 5 -7.52 7.42 -4.74
C LEU A 5 -7.08 5.97 -4.54
N PHE A 6 -8.00 5.15 -4.06
CA PHE A 6 -7.86 3.70 -4.07
C PHE A 6 -8.64 3.14 -5.24
N SER A 7 -8.04 2.20 -5.95
CA SER A 7 -8.79 1.31 -6.84
C SER A 7 -9.70 0.38 -6.03
N VAL A 8 -10.66 -0.26 -6.71
CA VAL A 8 -11.52 -1.28 -6.08
C VAL A 8 -10.68 -2.40 -5.49
N ASP A 9 -9.69 -2.90 -6.24
CA ASP A 9 -8.79 -3.97 -5.80
C ASP A 9 -8.01 -3.56 -4.53
N ALA A 10 -7.52 -2.32 -4.46
CA ALA A 10 -6.82 -1.83 -3.28
C ALA A 10 -7.72 -1.69 -2.04
N THR A 11 -8.99 -1.34 -2.24
CA THR A 11 -9.98 -1.32 -1.15
C THR A 11 -10.30 -2.73 -0.67
N GLU A 12 -10.51 -3.69 -1.58
CA GLU A 12 -10.73 -5.10 -1.23
C GLU A 12 -9.51 -5.71 -0.53
N ASP A 13 -8.30 -5.35 -0.95
CA ASP A 13 -7.05 -5.73 -0.30
C ASP A 13 -7.00 -5.28 1.16
N LEU A 14 -7.39 -4.03 1.44
CA LEU A 14 -7.44 -3.50 2.81
C LEU A 14 -8.48 -4.21 3.66
N GLU A 15 -9.68 -4.44 3.12
CA GLU A 15 -10.75 -5.16 3.83
C GLU A 15 -10.31 -6.58 4.20
N ARG A 16 -9.76 -7.33 3.24
CA ARG A 16 -9.22 -8.68 3.49
C ARG A 16 -8.08 -8.67 4.51
N LEU A 17 -7.23 -7.65 4.48
CA LEU A 17 -6.15 -7.52 5.43
C LEU A 17 -6.68 -7.29 6.85
N VAL A 18 -7.66 -6.40 7.02
CA VAL A 18 -8.29 -6.13 8.32
C VAL A 18 -8.97 -7.39 8.85
N ASP A 19 -9.72 -8.11 8.03
CA ASP A 19 -10.37 -9.37 8.40
C ASP A 19 -9.33 -10.42 8.84
N PHE A 20 -8.28 -10.59 8.04
CA PHE A 20 -7.20 -11.54 8.34
C PHE A 20 -6.50 -11.21 9.66
N LEU A 21 -6.12 -9.95 9.88
CA LEU A 21 -5.44 -9.52 11.09
C LEU A 21 -6.34 -9.67 12.32
N THR A 22 -7.62 -9.33 12.20
CA THR A 22 -8.59 -9.46 13.30
C THR A 22 -8.75 -10.92 13.73
N LEU A 23 -8.72 -11.85 12.78
CA LEU A 23 -8.88 -13.28 13.06
C LEU A 23 -7.58 -13.96 13.52
N SER A 24 -6.43 -13.54 13.01
CA SER A 24 -5.15 -14.25 13.22
C SER A 24 -4.21 -13.58 14.22
N GLN A 25 -4.24 -12.25 14.32
CA GLN A 25 -3.29 -11.41 15.09
C GLN A 25 -4.01 -10.13 15.59
N PRO A 26 -5.10 -10.25 16.38
CA PRO A 26 -5.93 -9.10 16.78
C PRO A 26 -5.15 -8.03 17.54
N GLU A 27 -4.13 -8.42 18.31
CA GLU A 27 -3.23 -7.51 19.03
C GLU A 27 -2.44 -6.58 18.11
N ASP A 28 -2.17 -7.00 16.88
CA ASP A 28 -1.37 -6.26 15.92
C ASP A 28 -2.22 -5.57 14.84
N ALA A 29 -3.52 -5.84 14.78
CA ALA A 29 -4.40 -5.39 13.71
C ALA A 29 -4.40 -3.85 13.58
N ILE A 30 -4.60 -3.15 14.70
CA ILE A 30 -4.64 -1.68 14.73
C ILE A 30 -3.30 -1.10 14.29
N THR A 31 -2.21 -1.53 14.91
CA THR A 31 -0.86 -1.02 14.60
C THR A 31 -0.48 -1.25 13.14
N THR A 32 -0.96 -2.33 12.53
CA THR A 32 -0.69 -2.62 11.12
C THR A 32 -1.49 -1.74 10.18
N VAL A 33 -2.77 -1.49 10.49
CA VAL A 33 -3.59 -0.57 9.71
C VAL A 33 -3.03 0.84 9.78
N ASP A 34 -2.64 1.30 10.99
CA ASP A 34 -2.01 2.61 11.20
C ASP A 34 -0.74 2.75 10.36
N LEU A 35 0.12 1.72 10.35
CA LEU A 35 1.34 1.69 9.55
C LEU A 35 1.06 1.87 8.04
N ILE A 36 0.01 1.24 7.52
CA ILE A 36 -0.35 1.35 6.10
C ILE A 36 -0.91 2.74 5.81
N VAL A 37 -1.79 3.25 6.67
CA VAL A 37 -2.36 4.60 6.52
C VAL A 37 -1.25 5.66 6.53
N ASP A 38 -0.31 5.58 7.47
CA ASP A 38 0.83 6.49 7.56
C ASP A 38 1.70 6.42 6.29
N ALA A 39 1.94 5.21 5.78
CA ALA A 39 2.68 5.05 4.53
C ALA A 39 1.96 5.69 3.33
N ILE A 40 0.63 5.58 3.21
CA ILE A 40 -0.13 6.24 2.14
C ILE A 40 -0.13 7.77 2.31
N GLN A 41 -0.12 8.29 3.54
CA GLN A 41 0.02 9.72 3.80
C GLN A 41 1.39 10.24 3.35
N ILE A 42 2.47 9.53 3.71
CA ILE A 42 3.84 9.85 3.25
C ILE A 42 3.89 9.78 1.72
N LEU A 43 3.27 8.77 1.13
CA LEU A 43 3.22 8.59 -0.32
C LEU A 43 2.49 9.76 -1.02
N SER A 44 1.42 10.29 -0.42
CA SER A 44 0.72 11.48 -0.92
C SER A 44 1.54 12.78 -0.80
N GLN A 45 2.54 12.81 0.08
CA GLN A 45 3.45 13.95 0.23
C GLN A 45 4.68 13.81 -0.68
N HIS A 46 5.11 12.59 -0.93
CA HIS A 46 6.32 12.25 -1.68
C HIS A 46 6.05 11.12 -2.68
N PRO A 47 5.26 11.36 -3.74
CA PRO A 47 4.80 10.30 -4.64
C PRO A 47 5.91 9.64 -5.46
N LEU A 48 7.11 10.24 -5.52
CA LEU A 48 8.26 9.71 -6.25
C LEU A 48 9.18 8.78 -5.42
N ILE A 49 8.88 8.54 -4.14
CA ILE A 49 9.72 7.72 -3.24
C ILE A 49 9.65 6.22 -3.55
N GLY A 50 8.55 5.76 -4.14
CA GLY A 50 8.38 4.35 -4.50
C GLY A 50 9.33 3.97 -5.62
N ARG A 51 9.80 2.72 -5.56
CA ARG A 51 10.68 2.14 -6.56
C ARG A 51 9.91 2.02 -7.88
N PRO A 52 10.41 2.59 -8.99
CA PRO A 52 9.82 2.37 -10.31
C PRO A 52 9.89 0.90 -10.70
N ILE A 53 8.81 0.41 -11.31
CA ILE A 53 8.74 -0.89 -11.97
C ILE A 53 8.27 -0.70 -13.43
N GLU A 54 7.78 -1.74 -14.09
CA GLU A 54 7.30 -1.67 -15.46
C GLU A 54 6.00 -0.83 -15.59
N GLN A 55 5.72 -0.38 -16.81
CA GLN A 55 4.44 0.27 -17.18
C GLN A 55 4.11 1.57 -16.41
N GLY A 56 5.13 2.26 -15.88
CA GLY A 56 4.94 3.51 -15.13
C GLY A 56 4.38 3.30 -13.71
N LEU A 57 4.36 2.06 -13.24
CA LEU A 57 3.98 1.72 -11.89
C LEU A 57 5.15 1.90 -10.93
N ARG A 58 4.82 2.03 -9.65
CA ARG A 58 5.76 2.17 -8.55
C ARG A 58 5.33 1.31 -7.38
N GLU A 59 6.32 0.85 -6.63
CA GLU A 59 6.10 0.05 -5.43
C GLU A 59 6.71 0.75 -4.22
N LEU A 60 5.90 0.89 -3.17
CA LEU A 60 6.37 1.30 -1.85
C LEU A 60 6.38 0.10 -0.92
N VAL A 61 7.56 -0.21 -0.38
CA VAL A 61 7.72 -1.19 0.70
C VAL A 61 7.36 -0.53 2.02
N ILE A 62 6.41 -1.13 2.74
CA ILE A 62 5.95 -0.72 4.06
C ILE A 62 6.44 -1.77 5.06
N SER A 63 7.52 -1.45 5.77
CA SER A 63 8.23 -2.40 6.65
C SER A 63 7.44 -2.70 7.94
N ARG A 64 7.22 -3.98 8.25
CA ARG A 64 6.67 -4.46 9.53
C ARG A 64 7.51 -5.63 10.07
N GLY A 65 8.54 -5.29 10.85
CA GLY A 65 9.42 -6.30 11.45
C GLY A 65 10.22 -7.08 10.41
N LYS A 66 10.06 -8.41 10.37
CA LYS A 66 10.78 -9.30 9.43
C LYS A 66 10.10 -9.44 8.05
N THR A 67 8.91 -8.88 7.91
CA THR A 67 8.11 -8.89 6.68
C THR A 67 7.63 -7.46 6.41
N GLY A 68 6.75 -7.29 5.42
CA GLY A 68 6.13 -6.01 5.17
C GLY A 68 4.98 -6.13 4.20
N TYR A 69 4.42 -4.96 3.90
CA TYR A 69 3.41 -4.77 2.88
C TYR A 69 4.02 -4.05 1.69
N LEU A 70 3.38 -4.21 0.54
CA LEU A 70 3.70 -3.51 -0.70
C LEU A 70 2.46 -2.73 -1.12
N ALA A 71 2.62 -1.43 -1.30
CA ALA A 71 1.63 -0.61 -2.00
C ALA A 71 2.09 -0.47 -3.46
N LEU A 72 1.31 -1.02 -4.39
CA LEU A 72 1.47 -0.79 -5.82
C LEU A 72 0.66 0.44 -6.19
N TYR A 73 1.28 1.40 -6.86
CA TYR A 73 0.61 2.65 -7.21
C TYR A 73 1.10 3.23 -8.52
N GLN A 74 0.31 4.15 -9.06
CA GLN A 74 0.69 5.02 -10.16
C GLN A 74 0.61 6.47 -9.70
N TYR A 75 1.50 7.31 -10.22
CA TYR A 75 1.46 8.75 -10.00
C TYR A 75 1.46 9.48 -11.34
N ASP A 76 0.45 10.31 -11.55
CA ASP A 76 0.37 11.21 -12.68
C ASP A 76 0.82 12.62 -12.24
N GLU A 77 2.02 13.00 -12.67
CA GLU A 77 2.61 14.32 -12.41
C GLU A 77 1.79 15.47 -13.01
N ALA A 78 1.09 15.24 -14.12
CA ALA A 78 0.34 16.30 -14.80
C ALA A 78 -0.93 16.69 -14.03
N THR A 79 -1.55 15.73 -13.34
CA THR A 79 -2.78 15.94 -12.57
C THR A 79 -2.57 15.94 -11.06
N ASP A 80 -1.33 15.71 -10.61
CA ASP A 80 -0.97 15.52 -9.20
C ASP A 80 -1.84 14.45 -8.50
N LEU A 81 -2.12 13.37 -9.24
CA LEU A 81 -3.00 12.29 -8.82
C LEU A 81 -2.19 11.01 -8.55
N LEU A 82 -2.34 10.49 -7.34
CA LEU A 82 -1.83 9.20 -6.93
C LEU A 82 -2.97 8.18 -6.90
N VAL A 83 -2.78 7.02 -7.52
CA VAL A 83 -3.76 5.93 -7.49
C VAL A 83 -3.10 4.70 -6.89
N VAL A 84 -3.58 4.28 -5.72
CA VAL A 84 -3.18 3.01 -5.08
C VAL A 84 -3.95 1.88 -5.76
N LEU A 85 -3.22 0.98 -6.39
CA LEU A 85 -3.76 -0.11 -7.20
C LEU A 85 -3.88 -1.41 -6.42
N ALA A 86 -2.99 -1.68 -5.48
CA ALA A 86 -3.05 -2.86 -4.64
C ALA A 86 -2.29 -2.65 -3.33
N ILE A 87 -2.68 -3.38 -2.28
CA ILE A 87 -1.96 -3.48 -1.01
C ILE A 87 -1.79 -4.95 -0.67
N ARG A 88 -0.55 -5.43 -0.64
CA ARG A 88 -0.28 -6.87 -0.52
C ARG A 88 0.72 -7.16 0.57
N HIS A 89 0.56 -8.28 1.26
CA HIS A 89 1.61 -8.78 2.15
C HIS A 89 2.73 -9.40 1.31
N GLN A 90 4.00 -9.12 1.61
CA GLN A 90 5.17 -9.67 0.88
C GLN A 90 5.27 -11.20 0.83
N ARG A 91 4.41 -11.92 1.55
CA ARG A 91 4.38 -13.40 1.62
C ARG A 91 3.24 -14.00 0.82
N GLU A 92 2.30 -13.18 0.35
CA GLU A 92 1.29 -13.60 -0.60
C GLU A 92 2.01 -13.96 -1.91
N ARG A 93 1.74 -15.16 -2.44
CA ARG A 93 2.42 -15.68 -3.63
C ARG A 93 2.11 -14.77 -4.83
N GLY A 94 3.15 -14.31 -5.55
CA GLY A 94 2.94 -13.54 -6.78
C GLY A 94 4.11 -12.68 -7.27
N TYR A 95 5.24 -12.64 -6.57
CA TYR A 95 6.41 -11.85 -7.00
C TYR A 95 7.70 -12.69 -6.97
N HIS A 96 8.19 -12.97 -8.18
CA HIS A 96 9.58 -13.29 -8.52
C HIS A 96 9.96 -12.47 -9.74
#